data_AF-A0A1Q7KEL2-F1
#
_entry.id   AF-A0A1Q7KEL2-F1
#
_cell.length_a   1.000
_cell.length_b   1.000
_cell.length_c   1.000
_cell.angle_alpha   90.00
_cell.angle_beta   90.00
_cell.angle_gamma   90.00
#
_symmetry.space_group_name_H-M   'P 1'
#
loop_
_entity.id
_entity.type
_entity.pdbx_description
1 polymer ?
#
loop_
_entity_poly.entity_id
_entity_poly.type
_entity_poly.pdbx_seq_one_letter_code
_entity_poly.pdbx_strand_id
1 'polypeptide(L)'
;MSKQASSSAILESVSDAIVEVTERVSQSVVQVGAGRWRGGTGTVWSKDGHIVTSNHVIGEMREVEVGFSDGTKHTAKVVGKDPYSDLALLKVDADNLTAIETGNSDGLKVGQFVLAVANPFGRQPSATSGIVTNPAFSTRRWWGGGGLDKVLVTDARLNPGYSGGPLVDARGRMLGINAAYANNRGISVPVNTVKTVVDKLLHDGKIKRAYMGITAETIALPESLSSQTGIGQSAGVIIYGVDQESAAKKSGLALG
;
A
#
# COMPACT_ATOMS: atom_id res chain seq x y z
N MET A 1 12.98 -41.29 20.22
CA MET A 1 12.61 -41.44 18.80
C MET A 1 11.53 -40.43 18.50
N SER A 2 11.84 -39.33 17.81
CA SER A 2 10.82 -38.32 17.47
C SER A 2 9.87 -38.92 16.45
N LYS A 3 8.56 -38.85 16.73
CA LYS A 3 7.51 -39.18 15.74
C LYS A 3 7.75 -38.26 14.54
N GLN A 4 8.23 -38.81 13.43
CA GLN A 4 8.19 -38.10 12.14
C GLN A 4 6.71 -37.80 11.87
N ALA A 5 6.35 -36.53 11.88
CA ALA A 5 5.04 -36.11 11.40
C ALA A 5 4.92 -36.58 9.94
N SER A 6 3.79 -37.22 9.59
CA SER A 6 3.53 -37.53 8.19
C SER A 6 3.48 -36.24 7.39
N SER A 7 3.89 -36.27 6.11
CA SER A 7 3.82 -35.09 5.24
C SER A 7 2.42 -34.48 5.18
N SER A 8 1.37 -35.30 5.33
CA SER A 8 -0.02 -34.82 5.44
C SER A 8 -0.28 -33.97 6.69
N ALA A 9 0.22 -34.39 7.85
CA ALA A 9 0.03 -33.66 9.10
C ALA A 9 0.73 -32.29 9.10
N ILE A 10 1.86 -32.17 8.37
CA ILE A 10 2.54 -30.88 8.19
C ILE A 10 1.71 -29.95 7.31
N LEU A 11 1.16 -30.46 6.19
CA LEU A 11 0.32 -29.66 5.29
C LEU A 11 -0.97 -29.20 5.98
N GLU A 12 -1.60 -30.07 6.77
CA GLU A 12 -2.76 -29.73 7.59
C GLU A 12 -2.41 -28.64 8.61
N SER A 13 -1.32 -28.78 9.35
CA SER A 13 -0.88 -27.76 10.31
C SER A 13 -0.58 -26.40 9.67
N VAL A 14 0.02 -26.38 8.47
CA VAL A 14 0.23 -25.13 7.72
C VAL A 14 -1.09 -24.53 7.28
N SER A 15 -2.04 -25.35 6.82
CA SER A 15 -3.39 -24.92 6.46
C SER A 15 -4.10 -24.28 7.65
N ASP A 16 -4.10 -24.95 8.79
CA ASP A 16 -4.73 -24.45 10.03
C ASP A 16 -4.11 -23.13 10.49
N ALA A 17 -2.79 -23.00 10.42
CA ALA A 17 -2.10 -21.75 10.75
C ALA A 17 -2.49 -20.60 9.82
N ILE A 18 -2.67 -20.86 8.52
CA ILE A 18 -3.13 -19.83 7.57
C ILE A 18 -4.58 -19.43 7.88
N VAL A 19 -5.45 -20.39 8.22
CA VAL A 19 -6.84 -20.12 8.61
C VAL A 19 -6.86 -19.24 9.86
N GLU A 20 -6.12 -19.59 10.91
CA GLU A 20 -6.07 -18.82 12.16
C GLU A 20 -5.59 -17.37 11.95
N VAL A 21 -4.53 -17.18 11.14
CA VAL A 21 -4.04 -15.83 10.81
C VAL A 21 -5.08 -15.07 10.00
N THR A 22 -5.76 -15.73 9.05
CA THR A 22 -6.82 -15.10 8.23
C THR A 22 -7.98 -14.65 9.10
N GLU A 23 -8.50 -15.51 9.98
CA GLU A 23 -9.62 -15.21 10.86
C GLU A 23 -9.31 -14.03 11.77
N ARG A 24 -8.15 -14.04 12.44
CA ARG A 24 -7.74 -12.93 13.30
C ARG A 24 -7.58 -11.62 12.54
N VAL A 25 -6.92 -11.65 11.39
CA VAL A 25 -6.71 -10.43 10.58
C VAL A 25 -8.03 -9.91 10.04
N SER A 26 -8.97 -10.80 9.66
CA SER A 26 -10.26 -10.41 9.11
C SER A 26 -11.11 -9.55 10.05
N GLN A 27 -10.89 -9.64 11.37
CA GLN A 27 -11.54 -8.77 12.36
C GLN A 27 -11.16 -7.29 12.21
N SER A 28 -10.00 -7.01 11.60
CA SER A 28 -9.53 -5.66 11.29
C SER A 28 -9.83 -5.21 9.86
N VAL A 29 -10.64 -5.99 9.12
CA VAL A 29 -10.86 -5.78 7.68
C VAL A 29 -12.33 -5.48 7.42
N VAL A 30 -12.59 -4.37 6.74
CA VAL A 30 -13.94 -3.86 6.45
C VAL A 30 -14.16 -3.71 4.96
N GLN A 31 -15.41 -3.75 4.54
CA GLN A 31 -15.80 -3.29 3.22
C GLN A 31 -15.74 -1.75 3.18
N VAL A 32 -15.26 -1.17 2.09
CA VAL A 32 -15.34 0.27 1.82
C VAL A 32 -16.04 0.49 0.47
N GLY A 33 -17.10 1.29 0.46
CA GLY A 33 -17.83 1.66 -0.75
C GLY A 33 -19.18 0.97 -0.89
N ALA A 34 -20.11 1.66 -1.56
CA ALA A 34 -21.49 1.22 -1.74
C ALA A 34 -21.69 0.48 -3.07
N GLY A 35 -22.11 -0.78 -2.99
CA GLY A 35 -22.71 -1.51 -4.11
C GLY A 35 -21.86 -2.62 -4.72
N ARG A 36 -22.57 -3.52 -5.43
CA ARG A 36 -22.11 -4.81 -5.98
C ARG A 36 -20.91 -4.74 -6.95
N TRP A 37 -20.47 -3.54 -7.36
CA TRP A 37 -19.49 -3.32 -8.43
C TRP A 37 -18.45 -2.21 -8.16
N ARG A 38 -18.48 -1.54 -7.00
CA ARG A 38 -17.60 -0.39 -6.65
C ARG A 38 -17.13 -0.45 -5.18
N GLY A 39 -16.82 -1.65 -4.71
CA GLY A 39 -16.33 -1.90 -3.36
C GLY A 39 -14.83 -2.19 -3.35
N GLY A 40 -14.14 -1.61 -2.36
CA GLY A 40 -12.79 -2.01 -1.97
C GLY A 40 -12.81 -2.56 -0.56
N THR A 41 -11.61 -2.75 -0.03
CA THR A 41 -11.40 -3.14 1.36
C THR A 41 -10.83 -1.94 2.14
N GLY A 42 -11.13 -1.86 3.42
CA GLY A 42 -10.44 -0.98 4.37
C GLY A 42 -9.79 -1.81 5.48
N THR A 43 -8.76 -1.25 6.07
CA THR A 43 -8.07 -1.81 7.23
C THR A 43 -8.29 -0.90 8.42
N VAL A 44 -8.88 -1.43 9.49
CA VAL A 44 -9.08 -0.71 10.75
C VAL A 44 -7.71 -0.41 11.35
N TRP A 45 -7.36 0.88 11.40
CA TRP A 45 -6.07 1.36 11.86
C TRP A 45 -6.02 1.52 13.37
N SER A 46 -7.10 1.97 13.98
CA SER A 46 -7.16 2.26 15.41
C SER A 46 -8.57 2.14 15.96
N LYS A 47 -8.65 1.90 17.28
CA LYS A 47 -9.90 1.63 18.00
C LYS A 47 -10.86 2.82 18.06
N ASP A 48 -10.36 4.03 17.80
CA ASP A 48 -11.13 5.27 17.72
C ASP A 48 -11.83 5.48 16.37
N GLY A 49 -11.75 4.51 15.45
CA GLY A 49 -12.51 4.53 14.21
C GLY A 49 -11.77 5.04 12.99
N HIS A 50 -10.44 5.07 13.02
CA HIS A 50 -9.67 5.33 11.80
C HIS A 50 -9.53 4.08 10.94
N ILE A 51 -9.78 4.23 9.64
CA ILE A 51 -9.66 3.16 8.65
C ILE A 51 -8.76 3.66 7.51
N VAL A 52 -7.76 2.85 7.16
CA VAL A 52 -6.93 3.10 5.97
C VAL A 52 -7.50 2.32 4.80
N THR A 53 -7.55 2.93 3.63
CA THR A 53 -7.91 2.28 2.37
C THR A 53 -7.10 2.89 1.21
N SER A 54 -7.32 2.41 -0.01
CA SER A 54 -6.70 2.99 -1.19
C SER A 54 -7.41 4.27 -1.64
N ASN A 55 -6.67 5.29 -2.07
CA ASN A 55 -7.24 6.54 -2.56
C ASN A 55 -8.13 6.32 -3.80
N HIS A 56 -7.72 5.46 -4.73
CA HIS A 56 -8.52 5.16 -5.92
C HIS A 56 -9.86 4.46 -5.63
N VAL A 57 -10.01 3.81 -4.47
CA VAL A 57 -11.29 3.24 -4.01
C VAL A 57 -12.25 4.38 -3.62
N ILE A 58 -11.73 5.44 -3.02
CA ILE A 58 -12.50 6.60 -2.56
C ILE A 58 -12.82 7.57 -3.70
N GLY A 59 -11.86 7.79 -4.62
CA GLY A 59 -12.03 8.77 -5.69
C GLY A 59 -12.33 10.16 -5.13
N GLU A 60 -13.40 10.80 -5.61
CA GLU A 60 -13.83 12.16 -5.19
C GLU A 60 -14.86 12.17 -4.05
N MET A 61 -15.17 11.02 -3.46
CA MET A 61 -16.14 10.94 -2.37
C MET A 61 -15.62 11.67 -1.12
N ARG A 62 -16.54 12.28 -0.37
CA ARG A 62 -16.27 12.89 0.95
C ARG A 62 -16.73 12.01 2.11
N GLU A 63 -17.69 11.14 1.84
CA GLU A 63 -18.22 10.15 2.76
C GLU A 63 -18.40 8.84 2.02
N VAL A 64 -18.28 7.72 2.73
CA VAL A 64 -18.35 6.38 2.16
C VAL A 64 -18.99 5.41 3.15
N GLU A 65 -19.77 4.46 2.64
CA GLU A 65 -20.31 3.37 3.46
C GLU A 65 -19.17 2.39 3.80
N VAL A 66 -19.06 2.04 5.08
CA VAL A 66 -18.17 1.01 5.62
C VAL A 66 -19.00 -0.13 6.16
N GLY A 67 -18.75 -1.35 5.68
CA GLY A 67 -19.41 -2.57 6.13
C GLY A 67 -18.50 -3.43 7.00
N PHE A 68 -18.96 -3.83 8.17
CA PHE A 68 -18.23 -4.69 9.10
C PHE A 68 -18.62 -6.16 8.94
N SER A 69 -17.81 -7.05 9.49
CA SER A 69 -18.00 -8.50 9.42
C SER A 69 -19.24 -9.01 10.18
N ASP A 70 -19.74 -8.23 11.14
CA ASP A 70 -21.00 -8.48 11.84
C ASP A 70 -22.25 -8.09 11.02
N GLY A 71 -22.05 -7.55 9.82
CA GLY A 71 -23.10 -7.10 8.91
C GLY A 71 -23.57 -5.67 9.16
N THR A 72 -23.03 -4.98 10.18
CA THR A 72 -23.33 -3.57 10.42
C THR A 72 -22.69 -2.68 9.36
N LYS A 73 -23.32 -1.53 9.13
CA LYS A 73 -22.89 -0.56 8.14
C LYS A 73 -22.92 0.83 8.73
N HIS A 74 -21.84 1.59 8.50
CA HIS A 74 -21.66 2.92 9.04
C HIS A 74 -21.18 3.86 7.94
N THR A 75 -21.61 5.12 7.99
CA THR A 75 -21.04 6.16 7.14
C THR A 75 -19.72 6.63 7.74
N ALA A 76 -18.64 6.56 6.96
CA ALA A 76 -17.34 7.09 7.33
C ALA A 76 -17.04 8.38 6.55
N LYS A 77 -16.46 9.37 7.23
CA LYS A 77 -15.97 10.61 6.62
C LYS A 77 -14.55 10.44 6.14
N VAL A 78 -14.22 11.03 5.01
CA VAL A 78 -12.83 11.10 4.53
C VAL A 78 -12.09 12.16 5.34
N VAL A 79 -11.15 11.74 6.19
CA VAL A 79 -10.26 12.64 6.95
C VAL A 79 -9.29 13.33 6.00
N GLY A 80 -8.74 12.57 5.06
CA GLY A 80 -7.85 13.09 4.04
C GLY A 80 -7.39 12.00 3.08
N LYS A 81 -6.75 12.42 1.98
CA LYS A 81 -6.30 11.56 0.90
C LYS A 81 -4.89 11.93 0.50
N ASP A 82 -4.14 10.93 0.05
CA ASP A 82 -2.84 11.08 -0.56
C ASP A 82 -2.77 10.34 -1.89
N PRO A 83 -3.00 11.03 -3.03
CA PRO A 83 -2.92 10.43 -4.35
C PRO A 83 -1.52 9.91 -4.71
N TYR A 84 -0.45 10.46 -4.13
CA TYR A 84 0.93 10.06 -4.46
C TYR A 84 1.37 8.77 -3.77
N SER A 85 0.71 8.39 -2.68
CA SER A 85 0.89 7.07 -2.05
C SER A 85 -0.29 6.14 -2.32
N ASP A 86 -1.33 6.62 -3.01
CA ASP A 86 -2.61 5.95 -3.20
C ASP A 86 -3.28 5.49 -1.89
N LEU A 87 -3.23 6.33 -0.85
CA LEU A 87 -3.83 6.05 0.45
C LEU A 87 -4.91 7.08 0.79
N ALA A 88 -5.93 6.64 1.51
CA ALA A 88 -6.93 7.51 2.12
C ALA A 88 -7.15 7.10 3.58
N LEU A 89 -7.43 8.09 4.41
CA LEU A 89 -7.80 7.91 5.81
C LEU A 89 -9.27 8.27 5.99
N LEU A 90 -10.01 7.35 6.58
CA LEU A 90 -11.43 7.51 6.91
C LEU A 90 -11.61 7.57 8.42
N LYS A 91 -12.67 8.23 8.87
CA LYS A 91 -13.15 8.22 10.24
C LYS A 91 -14.59 7.72 10.28
N VAL A 92 -14.83 6.67 11.06
CA VAL A 92 -16.15 6.11 11.33
C VAL A 92 -16.46 6.21 12.81
N ASP A 93 -17.73 6.37 13.14
CA ASP A 93 -18.22 6.27 14.52
C ASP A 93 -18.84 4.89 14.72
N ALA A 94 -18.03 3.98 15.27
CA ALA A 94 -18.37 2.59 15.56
C ALA A 94 -17.56 2.12 16.79
N ASP A 95 -18.14 1.22 17.58
CA ASP A 95 -17.53 0.67 18.79
C ASP A 95 -16.93 -0.72 18.55
N ASN A 96 -16.17 -1.23 19.54
CA ASN A 96 -15.60 -2.58 19.54
C ASN A 96 -14.71 -2.92 18.32
N LEU A 97 -14.06 -1.90 17.77
CA LEU A 97 -13.18 -2.06 16.63
C LEU A 97 -11.90 -2.83 16.98
N THR A 98 -11.56 -3.80 16.14
CA THR A 98 -10.28 -4.52 16.21
C THR A 98 -9.28 -3.83 15.29
N ALA A 99 -8.28 -3.16 15.88
CA ALA A 99 -7.23 -2.50 15.12
C ALA A 99 -6.18 -3.50 14.65
N ILE A 100 -5.68 -3.31 13.43
CA ILE A 100 -4.62 -4.15 12.87
C ILE A 100 -3.31 -3.96 13.64
N GLU A 101 -2.61 -5.05 13.94
CA GLU A 101 -1.25 -4.96 14.47
C GLU A 101 -0.30 -4.57 13.33
N THR A 102 0.43 -3.46 13.48
CA THR A 102 1.40 -3.04 12.46
C THR A 102 2.75 -3.73 12.65
N GLY A 103 3.30 -4.23 11.55
CA GLY A 103 4.66 -4.76 11.51
C GLY A 103 5.69 -3.68 11.18
N ASN A 104 6.77 -4.12 10.54
CA ASN A 104 7.81 -3.26 9.98
C ASN A 104 8.09 -3.72 8.54
N SER A 105 8.03 -2.80 7.59
CA SER A 105 8.38 -3.07 6.18
C SER A 105 9.86 -2.87 5.89
N ASP A 106 10.63 -2.27 6.81
CA ASP A 106 12.07 -2.17 6.68
C ASP A 106 12.70 -3.54 6.89
N GLY A 107 13.62 -3.92 6.00
CA GLY A 107 14.31 -5.19 6.08
C GLY A 107 13.51 -6.40 5.60
N LEU A 108 12.38 -6.20 4.90
CA LEU A 108 11.70 -7.27 4.19
C LEU A 108 12.64 -7.94 3.18
N LYS A 109 12.59 -9.27 3.13
CA LYS A 109 13.45 -10.08 2.27
C LYS A 109 12.62 -10.80 1.21
N VAL A 110 13.21 -10.97 0.03
CA VAL A 110 12.64 -11.83 -1.01
C VAL A 110 12.45 -13.25 -0.46
N GLY A 111 11.30 -13.86 -0.75
CA GLY A 111 10.92 -15.19 -0.27
C GLY A 111 10.18 -15.20 1.08
N GLN A 112 10.04 -14.05 1.75
CA GLN A 112 9.26 -13.97 2.98
C GLN A 112 7.77 -14.19 2.70
N PHE A 113 7.13 -15.10 3.44
CA PHE A 113 5.70 -15.36 3.35
C PHE A 113 4.86 -14.11 3.63
N VAL A 114 3.81 -13.93 2.83
CA VAL A 114 2.80 -12.91 3.02
C VAL A 114 1.40 -13.46 2.78
N LEU A 115 0.43 -12.86 3.45
CA LEU A 115 -0.99 -13.13 3.28
C LEU A 115 -1.71 -11.80 3.02
N ALA A 116 -2.44 -11.72 1.91
CA ALA A 116 -3.32 -10.61 1.62
C ALA A 116 -4.73 -10.97 2.07
N VAL A 117 -5.39 -10.08 2.81
CA VAL A 117 -6.76 -10.29 3.29
C VAL A 117 -7.66 -9.16 2.77
N ALA A 118 -8.87 -9.51 2.38
CA ALA A 118 -9.86 -8.60 1.83
C ALA A 118 -11.27 -8.92 2.31
N ASN A 119 -12.17 -7.93 2.34
CA ASN A 119 -13.59 -8.15 2.60
C ASN A 119 -14.45 -7.23 1.71
N PRO A 120 -14.36 -7.37 0.37
CA PRO A 120 -14.95 -6.42 -0.57
C PRO A 120 -16.49 -6.39 -0.55
N PHE A 121 -17.13 -7.36 0.07
CA PHE A 121 -18.60 -7.50 0.10
C PHE A 121 -19.19 -7.47 1.52
N GLY A 122 -18.37 -7.27 2.56
CA GLY A 122 -18.85 -7.16 3.94
C GLY A 122 -19.55 -8.41 4.46
N ARG A 123 -19.17 -9.60 3.97
CA ARG A 123 -19.81 -10.88 4.36
C ARG A 123 -18.80 -11.92 4.79
N GLN A 124 -17.93 -12.30 3.89
CA GLN A 124 -16.89 -13.29 4.14
C GLN A 124 -15.54 -12.73 3.68
N PRO A 125 -14.51 -12.79 4.53
CA PRO A 125 -13.18 -12.41 4.12
C PRO A 125 -12.66 -13.36 3.03
N SER A 126 -11.88 -12.81 2.13
CA SER A 126 -11.11 -13.54 1.13
C SER A 126 -9.63 -13.36 1.45
N ALA A 127 -8.85 -14.42 1.27
CA ALA A 127 -7.41 -14.33 1.44
C ALA A 127 -6.66 -14.97 0.27
N THR A 128 -5.49 -14.40 -0.06
CA THR A 128 -4.51 -14.99 -0.97
C THR A 128 -3.14 -14.95 -0.32
N SER A 129 -2.37 -16.02 -0.47
CA SER A 129 -1.01 -16.11 0.03
C SER A 129 0.01 -15.96 -1.09
N GLY A 130 1.23 -15.63 -0.71
CA GLY A 130 2.38 -15.55 -1.59
C GLY A 130 3.66 -15.28 -0.81
N ILE A 131 4.65 -14.77 -1.50
CA ILE A 131 5.92 -14.32 -0.96
C ILE A 131 6.24 -12.90 -1.42
N VAL A 132 7.11 -12.22 -0.69
CA VAL A 132 7.75 -10.99 -1.17
C VAL A 132 8.64 -11.36 -2.36
N THR A 133 8.41 -10.73 -3.51
CA THR A 133 9.24 -10.90 -4.72
C THR A 133 10.16 -9.71 -4.94
N ASN A 134 9.77 -8.51 -4.49
CA ASN A 134 10.65 -7.35 -4.41
C ASN A 134 10.22 -6.43 -3.24
N PRO A 135 11.06 -6.18 -2.24
CA PRO A 135 10.70 -5.37 -1.07
C PRO A 135 10.63 -3.87 -1.35
N ALA A 136 11.25 -3.37 -2.43
CA ALA A 136 11.28 -1.95 -2.77
C ALA A 136 11.39 -1.75 -4.29
N PHE A 137 10.26 -1.52 -4.93
CA PHE A 137 10.15 -1.23 -6.36
C PHE A 137 9.50 0.14 -6.56
N SER A 138 9.96 0.97 -7.50
CA SER A 138 9.24 2.19 -7.89
C SER A 138 8.48 1.96 -9.20
N THR A 139 7.20 2.30 -9.23
CA THR A 139 6.40 2.26 -10.46
C THR A 139 6.57 3.57 -11.23
N ARG A 140 6.43 3.58 -12.56
CA ARG A 140 6.56 4.81 -13.38
C ARG A 140 5.24 5.54 -13.61
N ARG A 141 4.09 4.86 -13.50
CA ARG A 141 2.74 5.40 -13.69
C ARG A 141 1.78 4.69 -12.74
N TRP A 142 0.90 5.44 -12.07
CA TRP A 142 -0.10 4.90 -11.15
C TRP A 142 -1.40 5.71 -11.22
N TRP A 143 -2.53 5.05 -11.54
CA TRP A 143 -3.91 5.61 -11.60
C TRP A 143 -4.02 7.09 -12.03
N GLY A 144 -3.46 7.44 -13.20
CA GLY A 144 -3.57 8.79 -13.77
C GLY A 144 -2.68 9.85 -13.13
N GLY A 145 -1.84 9.48 -12.16
CA GLY A 145 -0.81 10.32 -11.54
C GLY A 145 0.62 9.82 -11.79
N GLY A 146 1.54 10.35 -10.97
CA GLY A 146 2.94 9.91 -10.94
C GLY A 146 3.10 8.47 -10.48
N GLY A 147 4.32 7.94 -10.55
CA GLY A 147 4.67 6.64 -10.01
C GLY A 147 4.47 6.54 -8.49
N LEU A 148 4.26 5.33 -7.98
CA LEU A 148 4.41 5.04 -6.56
C LEU A 148 5.87 4.71 -6.29
N ASP A 149 6.44 5.38 -5.30
CA ASP A 149 7.79 5.10 -4.85
C ASP A 149 7.85 4.01 -3.77
N LYS A 150 8.85 3.13 -3.90
CA LYS A 150 9.17 2.08 -2.91
C LYS A 150 7.96 1.22 -2.52
N VAL A 151 7.21 0.71 -3.50
CA VAL A 151 6.16 -0.28 -3.26
C VAL A 151 6.75 -1.66 -2.96
N LEU A 152 6.00 -2.43 -2.17
CA LEU A 152 6.23 -3.85 -1.92
C LEU A 152 5.59 -4.66 -3.05
N VAL A 153 6.33 -5.60 -3.61
CA VAL A 153 5.87 -6.51 -4.66
C VAL A 153 5.80 -7.93 -4.13
N THR A 154 4.68 -8.60 -4.40
CA THR A 154 4.40 -10.00 -4.06
C THR A 154 3.81 -10.74 -5.26
N ASP A 155 3.89 -12.07 -5.25
CA ASP A 155 3.16 -12.94 -6.17
C ASP A 155 1.74 -13.32 -5.67
N ALA A 156 1.35 -12.88 -4.46
CA ALA A 156 -0.02 -12.99 -3.98
C ALA A 156 -0.98 -12.29 -4.96
N ARG A 157 -2.07 -12.98 -5.32
CA ARG A 157 -3.05 -12.45 -6.27
C ARG A 157 -3.95 -11.41 -5.59
N LEU A 158 -3.85 -10.16 -6.01
CA LEU A 158 -4.63 -9.03 -5.48
C LEU A 158 -5.75 -8.63 -6.46
N ASN A 159 -6.74 -9.50 -6.60
CA ASN A 159 -7.88 -9.25 -7.49
C ASN A 159 -8.67 -7.99 -7.08
N PRO A 160 -9.49 -7.41 -7.98
CA PRO A 160 -10.38 -6.32 -7.63
C PRO A 160 -11.14 -6.58 -6.33
N GLY A 161 -11.13 -5.61 -5.41
CA GLY A 161 -11.67 -5.74 -4.06
C GLY A 161 -10.62 -5.86 -2.96
N TYR A 162 -9.39 -6.29 -3.27
CA TYR A 162 -8.28 -6.33 -2.30
C TYR A 162 -7.70 -4.95 -1.98
N SER A 163 -7.86 -3.97 -2.88
CA SER A 163 -7.37 -2.61 -2.70
C SER A 163 -7.85 -2.02 -1.38
N GLY A 164 -6.91 -1.56 -0.55
CA GLY A 164 -7.12 -1.00 0.78
C GLY A 164 -7.13 -2.03 1.92
N GLY A 165 -7.10 -3.33 1.62
CA GLY A 165 -6.91 -4.40 2.61
C GLY A 165 -5.45 -4.61 3.00
N PRO A 166 -5.17 -5.31 4.11
CA PRO A 166 -3.82 -5.51 4.60
C PRO A 166 -3.09 -6.63 3.85
N LEU A 167 -1.79 -6.42 3.64
CA LEU A 167 -0.81 -7.48 3.40
C LEU A 167 -0.09 -7.74 4.71
N VAL A 168 -0.11 -8.97 5.23
CA VAL A 168 0.42 -9.32 6.55
C VAL A 168 1.52 -10.38 6.47
N ASP A 169 2.37 -10.44 7.50
CA ASP A 169 3.32 -11.55 7.69
C ASP A 169 2.65 -12.81 8.28
N ALA A 170 3.44 -13.87 8.49
CA ALA A 170 2.95 -15.12 9.10
C ALA A 170 2.42 -14.96 10.54
N ARG A 171 2.68 -13.82 11.20
CA ARG A 171 2.13 -13.47 12.52
C ARG A 171 0.91 -12.56 12.40
N GLY A 172 0.40 -12.30 11.20
CA GLY A 172 -0.73 -11.40 10.96
C GLY A 172 -0.42 -9.92 11.21
N ARG A 173 0.87 -9.53 11.26
CA ARG A 173 1.27 -8.13 11.40
C ARG A 173 1.33 -7.49 10.03
N MET A 174 0.72 -6.32 9.88
CA MET A 174 0.62 -5.64 8.60
C MET A 174 2.00 -5.17 8.10
N LEU A 175 2.34 -5.58 6.88
CA LEU A 175 3.52 -5.18 6.12
C LEU A 175 3.20 -4.12 5.07
N GLY A 176 1.93 -3.98 4.68
CA GLY A 176 1.49 -2.94 3.76
C GLY A 176 -0.01 -2.95 3.49
N ILE A 177 -0.46 -2.00 2.68
CA ILE A 177 -1.83 -1.90 2.17
C ILE A 177 -1.84 -2.30 0.70
N ASN A 178 -2.65 -3.29 0.36
CA ASN A 178 -2.81 -3.79 -1.01
C ASN A 178 -3.37 -2.68 -1.90
N ALA A 179 -2.80 -2.51 -3.10
CA ALA A 179 -3.14 -1.41 -3.99
C ALA A 179 -3.59 -1.87 -5.38
N ALA A 180 -2.89 -2.82 -6.00
CA ALA A 180 -3.36 -3.44 -7.26
C ALA A 180 -2.66 -4.76 -7.57
N TYR A 181 -3.18 -5.48 -8.57
CA TYR A 181 -2.47 -6.55 -9.26
C TYR A 181 -2.20 -6.14 -10.70
N ALA A 182 -0.92 -6.00 -11.07
CA ALA A 182 -0.52 -5.50 -12.39
C ALA A 182 0.68 -6.28 -12.93
N ASN A 183 0.66 -6.68 -14.20
CA ASN A 183 1.75 -7.44 -14.84
C ASN A 183 2.15 -8.67 -14.00
N ASN A 184 1.17 -9.45 -13.54
CA ASN A 184 1.35 -10.61 -12.66
C ASN A 184 2.09 -10.32 -11.33
N ARG A 185 1.93 -9.11 -10.80
CA ARG A 185 2.52 -8.68 -9.52
C ARG A 185 1.46 -8.06 -8.63
N GLY A 186 1.35 -8.55 -7.41
CA GLY A 186 0.66 -7.85 -6.33
C GLY A 186 1.51 -6.68 -5.86
N ILE A 187 0.91 -5.50 -5.80
CA ILE A 187 1.56 -4.25 -5.40
C ILE A 187 0.90 -3.76 -4.11
N SER A 188 1.72 -3.49 -3.10
CA SER A 188 1.29 -2.95 -1.81
C SER A 188 2.12 -1.73 -1.40
N VAL A 189 1.47 -0.76 -0.76
CA VAL A 189 2.13 0.38 -0.13
C VAL A 189 2.71 -0.09 1.21
N PRO A 190 4.03 0.02 1.47
CA PRO A 190 4.63 -0.52 2.68
C PRO A 190 4.10 0.14 3.96
N VAL A 191 4.02 -0.63 5.05
CA VAL A 191 3.42 -0.18 6.32
C VAL A 191 4.12 1.05 6.91
N ASN A 192 5.43 1.22 6.71
CA ASN A 192 6.12 2.41 7.21
C ASN A 192 5.74 3.68 6.43
N THR A 193 5.47 3.56 5.13
CA THR A 193 4.86 4.63 4.33
C THR A 193 3.45 4.91 4.82
N VAL A 194 2.66 3.87 5.08
CA VAL A 194 1.29 4.00 5.61
C VAL A 194 1.30 4.75 6.94
N LYS A 195 2.15 4.38 7.91
CA LYS A 195 2.31 5.09 9.20
C LYS A 195 2.56 6.57 8.98
N THR A 196 3.55 6.91 8.16
CA THR A 196 3.92 8.30 7.85
C THR A 196 2.76 9.10 7.23
N VAL A 197 2.01 8.46 6.33
CA VAL A 197 0.85 9.09 5.66
C VAL A 197 -0.30 9.29 6.63
N VAL A 198 -0.63 8.26 7.42
CA VAL A 198 -1.70 8.33 8.42
C VAL A 198 -1.42 9.41 9.45
N ASP A 199 -0.20 9.47 10.01
CA ASP A 199 0.19 10.49 10.98
C ASP A 199 -0.01 11.90 10.41
N LYS A 200 0.43 12.15 9.17
CA LYS A 200 0.23 13.45 8.51
C LYS A 200 -1.24 13.77 8.25
N LEU A 201 -2.03 12.79 7.82
CA LEU A 201 -3.46 12.99 7.56
C LEU A 201 -4.24 13.23 8.86
N LEU A 202 -3.86 12.58 9.97
CA LEU A 202 -4.43 12.83 11.29
C LEU A 202 -4.14 14.25 11.79
N HIS A 203 -2.90 14.73 11.62
CA HIS A 203 -2.50 16.04 12.11
C HIS A 203 -2.97 17.21 11.23
N ASP A 204 -2.82 17.08 9.90
CA ASP A 204 -2.98 18.21 8.98
C ASP A 204 -4.21 18.09 8.07
N GLY A 205 -4.86 16.92 8.02
CA GLY A 205 -5.94 16.59 7.06
C GLY A 205 -5.47 16.49 5.58
N LYS A 206 -4.20 16.82 5.30
CA LYS A 206 -3.61 16.81 3.96
C LYS A 206 -2.10 16.66 4.03
N ILE A 207 -1.50 16.14 2.96
CA ILE A 207 -0.04 16.01 2.85
C ILE A 207 0.50 17.10 1.92
N LYS A 208 1.35 17.98 2.47
CA LYS A 208 2.12 18.95 1.68
C LYS A 208 3.39 18.28 1.15
N ARG A 209 3.62 18.34 -0.17
CA ARG A 209 4.86 17.88 -0.82
C ARG A 209 5.55 19.03 -1.52
N ALA A 210 6.87 19.07 -1.41
CA ALA A 210 7.68 19.97 -2.21
C ALA A 210 7.55 19.55 -3.68
N TYR A 211 7.39 20.53 -4.56
CA TYR A 211 7.25 20.32 -6.00
C TYR A 211 8.28 21.18 -6.73
N MET A 212 9.22 20.53 -7.42
CA MET A 212 10.26 21.22 -8.18
C MET A 212 9.76 21.60 -9.59
N GLY A 213 8.87 20.80 -10.18
CA GLY A 213 8.35 20.98 -11.54
C GLY A 213 9.34 20.59 -12.64
N ILE A 214 10.08 19.49 -12.42
CA ILE A 214 10.95 18.89 -13.44
C ILE A 214 10.51 17.46 -13.73
N THR A 215 10.66 17.04 -14.99
CA THR A 215 10.69 15.64 -15.38
C THR A 215 12.14 15.29 -15.69
N ALA A 216 12.69 14.34 -14.92
CA ALA A 216 14.11 14.05 -14.96
C ALA A 216 14.36 12.54 -14.85
N GLU A 217 15.47 12.08 -15.41
CA GLU A 217 15.93 10.69 -15.26
C GLU A 217 17.38 10.68 -14.81
N THR A 218 17.71 9.75 -13.91
CA THR A 218 19.09 9.51 -13.53
C THR A 218 19.79 8.78 -14.67
N ILE A 219 20.89 9.36 -15.16
CA ILE A 219 21.72 8.78 -16.21
C ILE A 219 23.08 8.41 -15.65
N ALA A 220 23.65 7.31 -16.13
CA ALA A 220 25.07 7.02 -15.89
C ALA A 220 25.92 7.99 -16.71
N LEU A 221 26.95 8.58 -16.09
CA LEU A 221 27.90 9.41 -16.81
C LEU A 221 28.98 8.51 -17.42
N PRO A 222 29.32 8.66 -18.71
CA PRO A 222 30.44 7.93 -19.30
C PRO A 222 31.74 8.21 -18.54
N GLU A 223 32.59 7.20 -18.35
CA GLU A 223 33.90 7.36 -17.70
C GLU A 223 34.79 8.40 -18.40
N SER A 224 34.64 8.55 -19.72
CA SER A 224 35.32 9.60 -20.48
C SER A 224 34.89 11.00 -20.06
N LEU A 225 33.64 11.18 -19.66
CA LEU A 225 33.12 12.46 -19.19
C LEU A 225 33.58 12.73 -17.75
N SER A 226 33.55 11.73 -16.86
CA SER A 226 34.01 11.90 -15.47
C SER A 226 35.51 12.18 -15.35
N SER A 227 36.32 11.53 -16.19
CA SER A 227 37.79 11.73 -16.23
C SER A 227 38.21 13.07 -16.84
N GLN A 228 37.46 13.60 -17.81
CA GLN A 228 37.80 14.87 -18.48
C GLN A 228 37.27 16.12 -17.78
N THR A 229 36.12 16.02 -17.10
CA THR A 229 35.45 17.18 -16.50
C THR A 229 35.87 17.45 -15.06
N GLY A 230 36.66 16.55 -14.45
CA GLY A 230 36.99 16.60 -13.02
C GLY A 230 35.79 16.28 -12.11
N ILE A 231 34.67 15.85 -12.69
CA ILE A 231 33.46 15.50 -11.95
C ILE A 231 33.60 14.05 -11.46
N GLY A 232 33.91 13.89 -10.17
CA GLY A 232 34.11 12.60 -9.51
C GLY A 232 32.84 11.79 -9.24
N GLN A 233 31.76 11.98 -9.99
CA GLN A 233 30.49 11.28 -9.81
C GLN A 233 30.19 10.37 -11.00
N SER A 234 29.57 9.22 -10.74
CA SER A 234 29.25 8.20 -11.75
C SER A 234 27.87 8.37 -12.40
N ALA A 235 27.05 9.29 -11.90
CA ALA A 235 25.70 9.52 -12.38
C ALA A 235 25.32 11.01 -12.38
N GLY A 236 24.44 11.38 -13.29
CA GLY A 236 23.85 12.70 -13.40
C GLY A 236 22.33 12.60 -13.49
N VAL A 237 21.68 13.74 -13.62
CA VAL A 237 20.25 13.81 -13.91
C VAL A 237 20.10 14.59 -15.21
N ILE A 238 19.42 13.99 -16.19
CA ILE A 238 19.03 14.68 -17.42
C ILE A 238 17.62 15.24 -17.23
N ILE A 239 17.40 16.50 -17.61
CA ILE A 239 16.08 17.13 -17.51
C ILE A 239 15.38 17.03 -18.87
N TYR A 240 14.29 16.27 -18.91
CA TYR A 240 13.44 16.12 -20.10
C TYR A 240 12.31 17.13 -20.16
N GLY A 241 12.00 17.80 -19.05
CA GLY A 241 10.92 18.78 -19.01
C GLY A 241 11.03 19.67 -17.78
N VAL A 242 10.62 20.92 -17.98
CA VAL A 242 10.49 21.92 -16.92
C VAL A 242 9.12 22.59 -17.08
N ASP A 243 8.32 22.52 -16.03
CA ASP A 243 6.99 23.12 -16.01
C ASP A 243 7.08 24.65 -16.01
N GLN A 244 6.25 25.32 -16.81
CA GLN A 244 6.36 26.76 -17.05
C GLN A 244 6.18 27.62 -15.79
N GLU A 245 5.34 27.19 -14.84
CA GLU A 245 5.04 27.95 -13.61
C GLU A 245 5.83 27.47 -12.38
N SER A 246 6.83 26.61 -12.58
CA SER A 246 7.53 25.93 -11.49
C SER A 246 8.67 26.73 -10.87
N ALA A 247 9.10 26.29 -9.68
CA ALA A 247 10.32 26.76 -9.04
C ALA A 247 11.56 26.49 -9.91
N ALA A 248 11.59 25.33 -10.60
CA ALA A 248 12.66 24.99 -11.52
C ALA A 248 12.81 26.02 -12.66
N LYS A 249 11.70 26.37 -13.32
CA LYS A 249 11.73 27.39 -14.39
C LYS A 249 12.21 28.74 -13.88
N LYS A 250 11.72 29.17 -12.72
CA LYS A 250 12.11 30.43 -12.07
C LYS A 250 13.59 30.45 -11.67
N SER A 251 14.15 29.30 -11.32
CA SER A 251 15.57 29.15 -10.99
C SER A 251 16.51 29.08 -12.20
N GLY A 252 15.96 29.03 -13.42
CA GLY A 252 16.74 28.94 -14.65
C GLY A 252 17.08 27.52 -15.10
N LEU A 253 16.47 26.49 -14.50
CA LEU A 253 16.61 25.12 -15.01
C LEU A 253 16.02 25.00 -16.42
N ALA A 254 16.70 24.24 -17.26
CA ALA A 254 16.36 24.01 -18.65
C ALA A 254 16.50 22.53 -19.00
N LEU A 255 16.01 22.14 -20.18
CA LEU A 255 16.20 20.79 -20.68
C LEU A 255 17.67 20.55 -21.02
N GLY A 256 18.14 19.31 -20.79
CA GLY A 256 19.53 18.89 -21.01
C GLY A 256 20.15 18.22 -19.80
#